data_AF-A0A9X2CE76-F1
#
_entry.id   AF-A0A9X2CE76-F1
#
_cell.length_a   1.000
_cell.length_b   1.000
_cell.length_c   1.000
_cell.angle_alpha   90.00
_cell.angle_beta   90.00
_cell.angle_gamma   90.00
#
_symmetry.space_group_name_H-M   'P 1'
#
loop_
_entity.id
_entity.type
_entity.pdbx_description
1 polymer ?
#
loop_
_entity_poly.entity_id
_entity_poly.type
_entity_poly.pdbx_seq_one_letter_code
_entity_poly.pdbx_strand_id
1 'polypeptide(L)'
;MDETLQNQSMRNDHHRLIVVLIFLGGLIAAVGVSTSVWLEYQNIGWQVINLRTDFLGDYTYTRYAFIYNISLMVAGLCIMLSMVSLLLLKLGYFSHYLACIGIFVGLCVILMGIFPINYLWPHRLVSTSFLVATVVMYFLCISDRFNHNSACSWPVFIISVFGFIASSGLIFQLNWQTLDFDPCEQHHLWGHYCLMTITLWAQTNIVMLWCLGHAWSIRQMAIKNHLELSQRYFATE
;
A
#
# COMPACT_ATOMS: atom_id res chain seq x y z
N MET A 1 -40.32 2.73 1.73
CA MET A 1 -39.43 3.66 2.45
C MET A 1 -38.27 2.94 3.14
N ASP A 2 -38.40 1.64 3.45
CA ASP A 2 -37.35 0.84 4.14
C ASP A 2 -36.13 0.48 3.27
N GLU A 3 -36.31 -0.01 2.04
CA GLU A 3 -35.18 -0.52 1.23
C GLU A 3 -34.15 0.55 0.85
N THR A 4 -34.60 1.80 0.64
CA THR A 4 -33.74 2.93 0.34
C THR A 4 -32.89 3.34 1.55
N LEU A 5 -33.49 3.30 2.75
CA LEU A 5 -32.80 3.59 4.02
C LEU A 5 -31.80 2.48 4.36
N GLN A 6 -32.17 1.22 4.15
CA GLN A 6 -31.29 0.07 4.37
C GLN A 6 -30.08 0.06 3.44
N ASN A 7 -30.29 0.31 2.13
CA ASN A 7 -29.18 0.43 1.17
C ASN A 7 -28.26 1.62 1.49
N GLN A 8 -28.82 2.72 2.00
CA GLN A 8 -28.03 3.88 2.43
C GLN A 8 -27.20 3.58 3.67
N SER A 9 -27.78 2.93 4.69
CA SER A 9 -27.05 2.50 5.90
C SER A 9 -25.89 1.58 5.54
N MET A 10 -26.13 0.55 4.71
CA MET A 10 -25.07 -0.36 4.26
C MET A 10 -23.96 0.39 3.53
N ARG A 11 -24.29 1.28 2.58
CA ARG A 11 -23.28 2.07 1.85
C ARG A 11 -22.38 2.85 2.81
N ASN A 12 -22.97 3.36 3.89
CA ASN A 12 -22.29 4.12 4.91
C ASN A 12 -21.34 3.30 5.77
N ASP A 13 -21.77 2.10 6.16
CA ASP A 13 -20.96 1.16 6.92
C ASP A 13 -19.74 0.71 6.11
N HIS A 14 -19.88 0.51 4.80
CA HIS A 14 -18.77 0.21 3.91
C HIS A 14 -17.73 1.36 3.86
N HIS A 15 -18.16 2.62 3.76
CA HIS A 15 -17.22 3.75 3.82
C HIS A 15 -16.45 3.79 5.14
N ARG A 16 -17.13 3.57 6.27
CA ARG A 16 -16.50 3.53 7.60
C ARG A 16 -15.51 2.37 7.72
N LEU A 17 -15.91 1.19 7.26
CA LEU A 17 -15.09 -0.01 7.26
C LEU A 17 -13.81 0.20 6.42
N ILE A 18 -13.93 0.76 5.21
CA ILE A 18 -12.79 1.12 4.35
C ILE A 18 -11.82 2.04 5.09
N VAL A 19 -12.32 3.15 5.63
CA VAL A 19 -11.48 4.16 6.29
C VAL A 19 -10.75 3.56 7.50
N VAL A 20 -11.46 2.81 8.35
CA VAL A 20 -10.88 2.20 9.55
C VAL A 20 -9.86 1.14 9.19
N LEU A 21 -10.15 0.24 8.25
CA LEU A 21 -9.24 -0.83 7.86
C LEU A 21 -7.97 -0.30 7.21
N ILE A 22 -8.05 0.63 6.25
CA ILE A 22 -6.85 1.18 5.61
C ILE A 22 -6.02 1.95 6.61
N PHE A 23 -6.65 2.76 7.46
CA PHE A 23 -5.93 3.52 8.48
C PHE A 23 -5.22 2.60 9.48
N LEU A 24 -5.92 1.57 9.98
CA LEU A 24 -5.36 0.58 10.89
C LEU A 24 -4.23 -0.21 10.24
N GLY A 25 -4.41 -0.66 9.00
CA GLY A 25 -3.38 -1.38 8.23
C GLY A 25 -2.14 -0.53 8.01
N GLY A 26 -2.31 0.74 7.63
CA GLY A 26 -1.21 1.70 7.48
C GLY A 26 -0.48 1.98 8.79
N LEU A 27 -1.22 2.11 9.91
CA LEU A 27 -0.63 2.30 11.24
C LEU A 27 0.18 1.08 11.69
N ILE A 28 -0.36 -0.13 11.51
CA ILE A 28 0.32 -1.39 11.87
C ILE A 28 1.58 -1.55 11.03
N ALA A 29 1.53 -1.29 9.72
CA ALA A 29 2.70 -1.31 8.85
C ALA A 29 3.76 -0.29 9.32
N ALA A 30 3.36 0.95 9.57
CA ALA A 30 4.28 2.00 10.01
C ALA A 30 4.97 1.64 11.34
N VAL A 31 4.20 1.15 12.32
CA VAL A 31 4.73 0.72 13.63
C VAL A 31 5.64 -0.50 13.47
N GLY A 32 5.24 -1.52 12.70
CA GLY A 32 6.01 -2.74 12.49
C GLY A 32 7.33 -2.49 11.77
N VAL A 33 7.30 -1.74 10.66
CA VAL A 33 8.51 -1.34 9.92
C VAL A 33 9.41 -0.48 10.79
N SER A 34 8.88 0.56 11.45
CA SER A 34 9.69 1.46 12.30
C SER A 34 10.35 0.73 13.47
N THR A 35 9.61 -0.18 14.11
CA THR A 35 10.15 -1.00 15.21
C THR A 35 11.25 -1.93 14.71
N SER A 36 11.06 -2.57 13.55
CA SER A 36 12.06 -3.46 12.95
C SER A 36 13.33 -2.70 12.55
N VAL A 37 13.17 -1.52 11.95
CA VAL A 37 14.29 -0.61 11.64
C VAL A 37 15.02 -0.17 12.89
N TRP A 38 14.29 0.22 13.94
CA TRP A 38 14.90 0.66 15.19
C TRP A 38 15.73 -0.46 15.84
N LEU A 39 15.21 -1.68 15.83
CA LEU A 39 15.91 -2.85 16.38
C LEU A 39 17.18 -3.17 15.58
N GLU A 40 17.11 -3.14 14.25
CA GLU A 40 18.31 -3.37 13.43
C GLU A 40 19.29 -2.20 13.46
N TYR A 41 18.81 -0.97 13.64
CA TYR A 41 19.68 0.18 13.87
C TYR A 41 20.55 0.01 15.12
N GLN A 42 20.06 -0.65 16.18
CA GLN A 42 20.90 -0.95 17.35
C GLN A 42 22.02 -1.95 17.05
N ASN A 43 21.88 -2.80 16.01
CA ASN A 43 22.87 -3.80 15.63
C ASN A 43 23.90 -3.25 14.64
N ILE A 44 23.44 -2.61 13.55
CA ILE A 44 24.29 -2.19 12.41
C ILE A 44 24.40 -0.66 12.24
N GLY A 45 23.76 0.11 13.13
CA GLY A 45 23.80 1.57 13.10
C GLY A 45 23.19 2.15 11.82
N TRP A 46 23.79 3.24 11.32
CA TRP A 46 23.34 3.98 10.14
C TRP A 46 23.35 3.18 8.83
N GLN A 47 24.01 2.01 8.81
CA GLN A 47 24.02 1.13 7.64
C GLN A 47 22.62 0.54 7.34
N VAL A 48 21.69 0.59 8.29
CA VAL A 48 20.29 0.14 8.10
C VAL A 48 19.59 0.87 6.93
N ILE A 49 19.98 2.10 6.62
CA ILE A 49 19.40 2.86 5.50
C ILE A 49 19.86 2.29 4.14
N ASN A 50 21.03 1.65 4.09
CA ASN A 50 21.54 0.94 2.91
C ASN A 50 21.13 -0.54 2.90
N LEU A 51 20.47 -1.03 3.95
CA LEU A 51 19.87 -2.35 3.98
C LEU A 51 18.56 -2.34 3.17
N ARG A 52 18.39 -3.38 2.36
CA ARG A 52 17.15 -3.63 1.61
C ARG A 52 16.01 -3.93 2.61
N THR A 53 14.82 -3.41 2.36
CA THR A 53 13.70 -3.47 3.33
C THR A 53 13.18 -4.89 3.57
N ASP A 54 13.28 -5.78 2.58
CA ASP A 54 12.95 -7.20 2.68
C ASP A 54 13.84 -7.99 3.67
N PHE A 55 15.12 -7.59 3.85
CA PHE A 55 16.01 -8.21 4.84
C PHE A 55 15.59 -7.94 6.30
N LEU A 56 14.74 -6.94 6.55
CA LEU A 56 14.14 -6.75 7.88
C LEU A 56 13.26 -7.95 8.28
N GLY A 57 12.77 -8.72 7.31
CA GLY A 57 12.01 -9.95 7.51
C GLY A 57 12.84 -11.22 7.52
N ASP A 58 14.17 -11.15 7.45
CA ASP A 58 15.05 -12.33 7.40
C ASP A 58 15.27 -12.96 8.78
N TYR A 59 14.75 -14.17 8.98
CA TYR A 59 14.90 -14.92 10.23
C TYR A 59 16.33 -15.39 10.53
N THR A 60 17.25 -15.35 9.56
CA THR A 60 18.65 -15.79 9.71
C THR A 60 19.50 -14.69 10.34
N TYR A 61 19.24 -13.43 9.98
CA TYR A 61 20.08 -12.29 10.38
C TYR A 61 19.40 -11.40 11.41
N THR A 62 18.07 -11.28 11.36
CA THR A 62 17.29 -10.33 12.16
C THR A 62 16.52 -11.08 13.25
N ARG A 63 16.94 -10.95 14.51
CA ARG A 63 16.31 -11.66 15.66
C ARG A 63 14.81 -11.37 15.78
N TYR A 64 14.39 -10.17 15.40
CA TYR A 64 13.02 -9.69 15.51
C TYR A 64 12.28 -9.62 14.16
N ALA A 65 12.74 -10.40 13.16
CA ALA A 65 12.12 -10.48 11.84
C ALA A 65 10.61 -10.79 11.87
N PHE A 66 10.13 -11.51 12.89
CA PHE A 66 8.71 -11.81 13.05
C PHE A 66 7.85 -10.54 13.20
N ILE A 67 8.38 -9.45 13.78
CA ILE A 67 7.64 -8.19 13.96
C ILE A 67 7.33 -7.61 12.58
N TYR A 68 8.34 -7.54 11.71
CA TYR A 68 8.20 -7.10 10.33
C TYR A 68 7.19 -7.98 9.58
N ASN A 69 7.39 -9.29 9.58
CA ASN A 69 6.57 -10.23 8.81
C ASN A 69 5.10 -10.26 9.27
N ILE A 70 4.83 -10.30 10.59
CA ILE A 70 3.46 -10.25 11.11
C ILE A 70 2.80 -8.90 10.80
N SER A 71 3.54 -7.79 10.88
CA SER A 71 2.98 -6.48 10.54
C SER A 71 2.56 -6.39 9.07
N LEU A 72 3.33 -6.98 8.15
CA LEU A 72 2.95 -7.09 6.74
C LEU A 72 1.70 -7.97 6.57
N MET A 73 1.62 -9.12 7.23
CA MET A 73 0.46 -9.99 7.14
C MET A 73 -0.83 -9.27 7.58
N VAL A 74 -0.79 -8.60 8.73
CA VAL A 74 -1.97 -7.89 9.26
C VAL A 74 -2.31 -6.68 8.40
N ALA A 75 -1.31 -5.89 7.98
CA ALA A 75 -1.54 -4.75 7.10
C ALA A 75 -2.13 -5.18 5.73
N GLY A 76 -1.61 -6.25 5.14
CA GLY A 76 -2.12 -6.83 3.90
C GLY A 76 -3.56 -7.32 4.00
N LEU A 77 -3.93 -7.97 5.12
CA LEU A 77 -5.31 -8.35 5.41
C LEU A 77 -6.24 -7.13 5.50
N CYS A 78 -5.82 -6.08 6.20
CA CYS A 78 -6.58 -4.84 6.30
C CYS A 78 -6.77 -4.18 4.92
N ILE A 79 -5.71 -4.10 4.10
CA ILE A 79 -5.78 -3.56 2.74
C ILE A 79 -6.73 -4.39 1.89
N MET A 80 -6.60 -5.71 1.89
CA MET A 80 -7.43 -6.62 1.11
C MET A 80 -8.91 -6.48 1.47
N LEU A 81 -9.26 -6.53 2.76
CA LEU A 81 -10.64 -6.38 3.24
C LEU A 81 -11.22 -5.01 2.90
N SER A 82 -10.41 -3.95 3.00
CA SER A 82 -10.83 -2.63 2.58
C SER A 82 -11.09 -2.55 1.07
N MET A 83 -10.28 -3.20 0.25
CA MET A 83 -10.46 -3.15 -1.21
C MET A 83 -11.65 -4.00 -1.65
N VAL A 84 -11.94 -5.11 -0.95
CA VAL A 84 -13.23 -5.83 -1.09
C VAL A 84 -14.41 -4.91 -0.75
N SER A 85 -14.31 -4.15 0.34
CA SER A 85 -15.36 -3.19 0.72
C SER A 85 -15.53 -2.08 -0.32
N LEU A 86 -14.45 -1.62 -0.95
CA LEU A 86 -14.49 -0.65 -2.05
C LEU A 86 -15.15 -1.24 -3.30
N LEU A 87 -14.88 -2.51 -3.62
CA LEU A 87 -15.50 -3.22 -4.74
C LEU A 87 -17.03 -3.29 -4.57
N LEU A 88 -17.48 -3.59 -3.34
CA LEU A 88 -18.91 -3.65 -3.01
C LEU A 88 -19.60 -2.28 -3.08
N LEU A 89 -18.85 -1.19 -2.93
CA LEU A 89 -19.37 0.18 -2.95
C LEU A 89 -19.77 0.67 -4.36
N LYS A 90 -19.23 0.03 -5.41
CA LYS A 90 -19.56 0.27 -6.84
C LYS A 90 -19.56 1.75 -7.26
N LEU A 91 -18.56 2.54 -6.84
CA LEU A 91 -18.46 3.98 -7.18
C LEU A 91 -18.28 4.26 -8.68
N GLY A 92 -17.80 3.28 -9.45
CA GLY A 92 -17.60 3.40 -10.91
C GLY A 92 -16.69 2.30 -11.47
N TYR A 93 -16.41 2.36 -12.77
CA TYR A 93 -15.54 1.40 -13.47
C TYR A 93 -14.09 1.48 -12.99
N PHE A 94 -13.51 2.67 -12.88
CA PHE A 94 -12.14 2.84 -12.37
C PHE A 94 -11.99 2.39 -10.93
N SER A 95 -12.98 2.68 -10.07
CA SER A 95 -13.01 2.19 -8.70
C SER A 95 -13.06 0.65 -8.62
N HIS A 96 -13.70 -0.03 -9.58
CA HIS A 96 -13.68 -1.50 -9.65
C HIS A 96 -12.28 -2.02 -9.98
N TYR A 97 -11.64 -1.48 -11.02
CA TYR A 97 -10.28 -1.89 -11.39
C TYR A 97 -9.29 -1.60 -10.26
N LEU A 98 -9.41 -0.44 -9.62
CA LEU A 98 -8.59 -0.07 -8.46
C LEU A 98 -8.81 -1.04 -7.29
N ALA A 99 -10.06 -1.41 -7.01
CA ALA A 99 -10.37 -2.39 -5.97
C ALA A 99 -9.80 -3.78 -6.29
N CYS A 100 -9.95 -4.27 -7.53
CA CYS A 100 -9.39 -5.57 -7.95
C CYS A 100 -7.87 -5.61 -7.81
N ILE A 101 -7.17 -4.57 -8.29
CA ILE A 101 -5.72 -4.47 -8.14
C ILE A 101 -5.33 -4.31 -6.67
N GLY A 102 -6.09 -3.53 -5.90
CA GLY A 102 -5.87 -3.36 -4.46
C GLY A 102 -6.03 -4.66 -3.66
N ILE A 103 -7.00 -5.52 -4.01
CA ILE A 103 -7.13 -6.87 -3.43
C ILE A 103 -5.89 -7.69 -3.76
N PHE A 104 -5.43 -7.68 -5.01
CA PHE A 104 -4.23 -8.40 -5.42
C PHE A 104 -2.96 -7.89 -4.70
N VAL A 105 -2.81 -6.56 -4.57
CA VAL A 105 -1.73 -5.94 -3.79
C VAL A 105 -1.78 -6.39 -2.32
N GLY A 106 -2.97 -6.35 -1.69
CA GLY A 106 -3.16 -6.83 -0.32
C GLY A 106 -2.77 -8.30 -0.16
N LEU A 107 -3.16 -9.16 -1.11
CA LEU A 107 -2.78 -10.56 -1.15
C LEU A 107 -1.26 -10.74 -1.26
N CYS A 108 -0.59 -9.99 -2.15
CA CYS A 108 0.87 -10.05 -2.24
C CYS A 108 1.54 -9.62 -0.94
N VAL A 109 1.05 -8.57 -0.28
CA VAL A 109 1.59 -8.12 1.03
C VAL A 109 1.44 -9.20 2.11
N ILE A 110 0.31 -9.90 2.16
CA ILE A 110 0.11 -11.06 3.06
C ILE A 110 1.15 -12.14 2.75
N LEU A 111 1.29 -12.50 1.47
CA LEU A 111 2.19 -13.56 1.02
C LEU A 111 3.66 -13.22 1.27
N MET A 112 4.07 -11.94 1.17
CA MET A 112 5.44 -11.52 1.54
C MET A 112 5.74 -11.72 3.03
N GLY A 113 4.73 -11.56 3.90
CA GLY A 113 4.90 -11.84 5.33
C GLY A 113 4.88 -13.34 5.67
N ILE A 114 4.09 -14.15 4.94
CA ILE A 114 4.07 -15.62 5.08
C ILE A 114 5.35 -16.26 4.54
N PHE A 115 5.81 -15.79 3.38
CA PHE A 115 7.02 -16.23 2.69
C PHE A 115 8.06 -15.10 2.74
N PRO A 116 8.74 -14.91 3.87
CA PRO A 116 9.85 -13.97 3.98
C PRO A 116 11.01 -14.38 3.06
N ILE A 117 12.03 -13.53 2.96
CA ILE A 117 13.20 -13.71 2.09
C ILE A 117 13.92 -15.06 2.29
N ASN A 118 13.77 -15.70 3.46
CA ASN A 118 14.25 -17.07 3.72
C ASN A 118 13.73 -18.09 2.69
N TYR A 119 12.54 -17.86 2.13
CA TYR A 119 11.97 -18.61 1.02
C TYR A 119 12.16 -17.84 -0.28
N LEU A 120 13.40 -17.82 -0.78
CA LEU A 120 13.82 -17.00 -1.94
C LEU A 120 12.89 -17.07 -3.14
N TRP A 121 12.56 -18.29 -3.61
CA TRP A 121 11.75 -18.47 -4.83
C TRP A 121 10.33 -17.87 -4.70
N PRO A 122 9.50 -18.26 -3.70
CA PRO A 122 8.17 -17.66 -3.57
C PRO A 122 8.23 -16.17 -3.19
N HIS A 123 9.19 -15.75 -2.36
CA HIS A 123 9.32 -14.35 -1.96
C HIS A 123 9.57 -13.44 -3.19
N ARG A 124 10.52 -13.81 -4.05
CA ARG A 124 10.86 -13.06 -5.26
C ARG A 124 9.70 -12.94 -6.23
N LEU A 125 8.97 -14.03 -6.43
CA LEU A 125 7.78 -14.04 -7.30
C LEU A 125 6.69 -13.11 -6.75
N VAL A 126 6.41 -13.19 -5.45
CA VAL A 126 5.37 -12.37 -4.80
C VAL A 126 5.78 -10.89 -4.75
N SER A 127 7.03 -10.59 -4.42
CA SER A 127 7.57 -9.22 -4.38
C SER A 127 7.55 -8.57 -5.76
N THR A 128 7.92 -9.33 -6.80
CA THR A 128 7.82 -8.85 -8.20
C THR A 128 6.36 -8.62 -8.59
N SER A 129 5.45 -9.53 -8.21
CA SER A 129 4.01 -9.37 -8.47
C SER A 129 3.43 -8.14 -7.78
N PHE A 130 3.83 -7.90 -6.52
CA PHE A 130 3.51 -6.68 -5.78
C PHE A 130 4.02 -5.43 -6.51
N LEU A 131 5.27 -5.44 -6.96
CA LEU A 131 5.87 -4.32 -7.68
C LEU A 131 5.09 -3.99 -8.96
N VAL A 132 4.82 -4.98 -9.81
CA VAL A 132 4.03 -4.80 -11.03
C VAL A 132 2.62 -4.30 -10.70
N ALA A 133 1.96 -4.89 -9.71
CA ALA A 133 0.63 -4.49 -9.30
C ALA A 133 0.57 -3.05 -8.78
N THR A 134 1.57 -2.59 -8.03
CA THR A 134 1.63 -1.20 -7.54
C THR A 134 1.83 -0.19 -8.68
N VAL A 135 2.61 -0.50 -9.72
CA VAL A 135 2.69 0.32 -10.94
C VAL A 135 1.32 0.48 -11.58
N VAL A 136 0.60 -0.64 -11.78
CA VAL A 136 -0.76 -0.63 -12.35
C VAL A 136 -1.71 0.16 -11.46
N MET A 137 -1.63 -0.03 -10.14
CA MET A 137 -2.47 0.68 -9.17
C MET A 137 -2.28 2.20 -9.25
N TYR A 138 -1.03 2.67 -9.29
CA TYR A 138 -0.74 4.10 -9.41
C TYR A 138 -1.17 4.66 -10.76
N PHE A 139 -0.95 3.93 -11.85
CA PHE A 139 -1.44 4.31 -13.17
C PHE A 139 -2.97 4.45 -13.20
N LEU A 140 -3.70 3.52 -12.59
CA LEU A 140 -5.16 3.56 -12.50
C LEU A 140 -5.64 4.77 -11.69
N CYS A 141 -5.03 5.09 -10.54
CA CYS A 141 -5.42 6.26 -9.76
C CYS A 141 -5.07 7.58 -10.44
N ILE A 142 -3.94 7.66 -11.16
CA ILE A 142 -3.59 8.81 -12.00
C ILE A 142 -4.63 8.98 -13.11
N SER A 143 -5.03 7.90 -13.79
CA SER A 143 -6.03 7.93 -14.85
C SER A 143 -7.43 8.30 -14.34
N ASP A 144 -7.82 7.78 -13.17
CA ASP A 144 -9.11 8.09 -12.53
C ASP A 144 -9.26 9.59 -12.27
N ARG A 145 -8.17 10.31 -11.96
CA ARG A 145 -8.20 11.76 -11.72
C ARG A 145 -8.63 12.56 -12.95
N PHE A 146 -8.31 12.09 -14.16
CA PHE A 146 -8.73 12.74 -15.41
C PHE A 146 -10.17 12.42 -15.78
N ASN A 147 -10.85 11.55 -15.04
CA ASN A 147 -12.25 11.23 -15.21
C ASN A 147 -13.13 12.07 -14.25
N HIS A 148 -14.31 12.49 -14.71
CA HIS A 148 -15.14 13.51 -14.04
C HIS A 148 -15.73 13.08 -12.66
N ASN A 149 -15.54 11.83 -12.22
CA ASN A 149 -16.08 11.26 -10.96
C ASN A 149 -14.99 10.54 -10.12
N SER A 150 -13.83 11.19 -9.94
CA SER A 150 -12.64 10.52 -9.41
C SER A 150 -12.72 10.22 -7.90
N ALA A 151 -12.48 8.95 -7.53
CA ALA A 151 -12.26 8.48 -6.16
C ALA A 151 -10.97 9.05 -5.54
N CYS A 152 -10.03 9.48 -6.38
CA CYS A 152 -8.72 10.01 -5.99
C CYS A 152 -8.74 11.53 -5.75
N SER A 153 -8.46 11.95 -4.50
CA SER A 153 -8.22 13.35 -4.14
C SER A 153 -6.84 13.85 -4.60
N TRP A 154 -6.64 15.17 -4.62
CA TRP A 154 -5.36 15.80 -5.00
C TRP A 154 -4.13 15.23 -4.28
N PRO A 155 -4.15 15.02 -2.95
CA PRO A 155 -3.04 14.39 -2.25
C PRO A 155 -2.74 12.98 -2.77
N VAL A 156 -3.77 12.16 -3.00
CA VAL A 156 -3.60 10.79 -3.52
C VAL A 156 -3.02 10.80 -4.91
N PHE A 157 -3.46 11.71 -5.77
CA PHE A 157 -2.91 11.89 -7.11
C PHE A 157 -1.40 12.19 -7.07
N ILE A 158 -0.98 13.16 -6.25
CA ILE A 158 0.44 13.54 -6.13
C ILE A 158 1.26 12.33 -5.62
N ILE A 159 0.78 11.65 -4.58
CA ILE A 159 1.45 10.47 -4.04
C ILE A 159 1.52 9.35 -5.09
N SER A 160 0.47 9.16 -5.89
CA SER A 160 0.46 8.18 -6.99
C SER A 160 1.45 8.52 -8.10
N VAL A 161 1.68 9.79 -8.42
CA VAL A 161 2.72 10.19 -9.39
C VAL A 161 4.11 9.83 -8.87
N PHE A 162 4.43 10.19 -7.63
CA PHE A 162 5.72 9.80 -7.03
C PHE A 162 5.86 8.28 -6.91
N GLY A 163 4.78 7.59 -6.53
CA GLY A 163 4.74 6.13 -6.46
C GLY A 163 4.98 5.47 -7.81
N PHE A 164 4.35 5.99 -8.88
CA PHE A 164 4.54 5.48 -10.23
C PHE A 164 5.99 5.64 -10.71
N ILE A 165 6.63 6.77 -10.41
CA ILE A 165 8.04 7.00 -10.74
C ILE A 165 8.94 6.04 -9.97
N ALA A 166 8.73 5.91 -8.65
CA ALA A 166 9.53 5.04 -7.79
C ALA A 166 9.39 3.56 -8.17
N SER A 167 8.16 3.07 -8.36
CA SER A 167 7.90 1.68 -8.71
C SER A 167 8.35 1.34 -10.13
N SER A 168 8.19 2.24 -11.10
CA SER A 168 8.75 2.07 -12.45
C SER A 168 10.29 2.04 -12.40
N GLY A 169 10.90 2.92 -11.61
CA GLY A 169 12.35 2.93 -11.39
C GLY A 169 12.88 1.63 -10.79
N LEU A 170 12.12 0.99 -9.89
CA LEU A 170 12.44 -0.35 -9.38
C LEU A 170 12.25 -1.43 -10.46
N ILE A 171 11.19 -1.36 -11.28
CA ILE A 171 11.02 -2.30 -12.40
C ILE A 171 12.22 -2.26 -13.36
N PHE A 172 12.75 -1.07 -13.66
CA PHE A 172 13.93 -0.94 -14.51
C PHE A 172 15.21 -1.50 -13.88
N GLN A 173 15.30 -1.52 -12.56
CA GLN A 173 16.42 -2.08 -11.81
C GLN A 173 16.27 -3.58 -11.51
N LEU A 174 15.10 -4.17 -11.80
CA LEU A 174 14.81 -5.57 -11.54
C LEU A 174 15.49 -6.48 -12.56
N ASN A 175 16.23 -7.48 -12.09
CA ASN A 175 16.74 -8.53 -12.95
C ASN A 175 15.63 -9.57 -13.22
N TRP A 176 15.06 -9.52 -14.42
CA TRP A 176 13.93 -10.38 -14.81
C TRP A 176 14.26 -11.88 -14.88
N GLN A 177 15.54 -12.26 -14.94
CA GLN A 177 15.93 -13.68 -14.93
C GLN A 177 15.89 -14.27 -13.53
N THR A 178 16.27 -13.49 -12.52
CA THR A 178 16.31 -13.93 -11.12
C THR A 178 15.10 -13.48 -10.31
N LEU A 179 14.32 -12.53 -10.83
CA LEU A 179 13.22 -11.83 -10.14
C LEU A 179 13.70 -11.17 -8.85
N ASP A 180 14.93 -10.65 -8.86
CA ASP A 180 15.58 -10.03 -7.71
C ASP A 180 16.39 -8.81 -8.16
N PHE A 181 16.81 -8.00 -7.20
CA PHE A 181 17.72 -6.88 -7.43
C PHE A 181 19.16 -7.37 -7.22
N ASP A 182 20.06 -6.91 -8.08
CA ASP A 182 21.48 -7.19 -7.89
C ASP A 182 21.96 -6.58 -6.56
N PRO A 183 22.82 -7.29 -5.80
CA PRO A 183 23.34 -6.77 -4.54
C PRO A 183 24.12 -5.50 -4.82
N CYS A 184 23.95 -4.50 -3.96
CA CYS A 184 24.75 -3.28 -4.03
C CYS A 184 26.21 -3.66 -3.79
N GLU A 185 27.06 -3.59 -4.81
CA GLU A 185 28.48 -3.82 -4.65
C GLU A 185 29.01 -2.81 -3.62
N GLN A 186 29.49 -3.30 -2.47
CA GLN A 186 30.23 -2.50 -1.53
C GLN A 186 31.58 -2.16 -2.17
N HIS A 187 31.59 -1.19 -3.09
CA HIS A 187 32.83 -0.61 -3.54
C HIS A 187 33.46 0.06 -2.32
N HIS A 188 34.58 -0.54 -1.88
CA HIS A 188 35.36 -0.24 -0.68
C HIS A 188 35.92 1.18 -0.59
N LEU A 189 35.46 2.10 -1.43
CA LEU A 189 35.82 3.49 -1.39
C LEU A 189 34.56 4.36 -1.34
N TRP A 190 34.29 4.85 -0.12
CA TRP A 190 33.53 6.07 0.17
C TRP A 190 32.01 5.99 -0.01
N GLY A 191 31.32 5.42 0.99
CA GLY A 191 30.04 5.98 1.49
C GLY A 191 28.89 6.25 0.50
N HIS A 192 28.87 5.64 -0.67
CA HIS A 192 27.81 5.88 -1.65
C HIS A 192 26.54 5.10 -1.27
N TYR A 193 25.43 5.83 -1.11
CA TYR A 193 24.12 5.23 -0.92
C TYR A 193 23.72 4.42 -2.16
N CYS A 194 23.19 3.22 -1.94
CA CYS A 194 22.73 2.40 -3.05
C CYS A 194 21.40 2.94 -3.58
N LEU A 195 21.37 3.34 -4.85
CA LEU A 195 20.18 3.91 -5.50
C LEU A 195 18.98 2.96 -5.40
N MET A 196 19.22 1.66 -5.61
CA MET A 196 18.23 0.59 -5.48
C MET A 196 17.61 0.55 -4.08
N THR A 197 18.44 0.62 -3.04
CA THR A 197 17.93 0.64 -1.68
C THR A 197 17.15 1.92 -1.38
N ILE A 198 17.61 3.08 -1.84
CA ILE A 198 16.89 4.35 -1.68
C ILE A 198 15.53 4.29 -2.37
N THR A 199 15.46 3.80 -3.61
CA THR A 199 14.18 3.68 -4.34
C THR A 199 13.24 2.68 -3.67
N LEU A 200 13.77 1.60 -3.10
CA LEU A 200 12.96 0.65 -2.33
C LEU A 200 12.40 1.27 -1.04
N TRP A 201 13.22 1.98 -0.27
CA TRP A 201 12.77 2.72 0.91
C TRP A 201 11.73 3.79 0.55
N ALA A 202 11.96 4.54 -0.53
CA ALA A 202 11.01 5.52 -1.03
C ALA A 202 9.68 4.84 -1.38
N GLN A 203 9.72 3.73 -2.10
CA GLN A 203 8.53 2.97 -2.47
C GLN A 203 7.75 2.47 -1.24
N THR A 204 8.43 1.91 -0.23
CA THR A 204 7.79 1.45 1.02
C THR A 204 7.07 2.61 1.72
N ASN A 205 7.71 3.78 1.84
CA ASN A 205 7.10 4.96 2.47
C ASN A 205 5.95 5.53 1.63
N ILE A 206 6.10 5.58 0.31
CA ILE A 206 5.06 6.07 -0.59
C ILE A 206 3.82 5.18 -0.52
N VAL A 207 3.96 3.85 -0.44
CA VAL A 207 2.82 2.94 -0.26
C VAL A 207 2.08 3.23 1.04
N MET A 208 2.79 3.40 2.16
CA MET A 208 2.17 3.72 3.45
C MET A 208 1.42 5.06 3.41
N LEU A 209 2.03 6.09 2.84
CA LEU A 209 1.40 7.40 2.66
C LEU A 209 0.19 7.34 1.71
N TRP A 210 0.28 6.51 0.67
CA TRP A 210 -0.82 6.30 -0.27
C TRP A 210 -2.03 5.68 0.42
N CYS A 211 -1.83 4.67 1.29
CA CYS A 211 -2.90 4.11 2.10
C CYS A 211 -3.59 5.19 2.94
N LEU A 212 -2.84 6.02 3.67
CA LEU A 212 -3.42 7.11 4.47
C LEU A 212 -4.16 8.15 3.61
N GLY A 213 -3.58 8.52 2.48
CA GLY A 213 -4.21 9.42 1.50
C GLY A 213 -5.51 8.84 0.94
N HIS A 214 -5.53 7.56 0.60
CA HIS A 214 -6.71 6.87 0.08
C HIS A 214 -7.82 6.80 1.13
N ALA A 215 -7.48 6.44 2.38
CA ALA A 215 -8.44 6.48 3.50
C ALA A 215 -9.03 7.88 3.69
N TRP A 216 -8.20 8.92 3.63
CA TRP A 216 -8.67 10.31 3.69
C TRP A 216 -9.61 10.66 2.54
N SER A 217 -9.29 10.22 1.30
CA SER A 217 -10.12 10.46 0.11
C SER A 217 -11.52 9.85 0.26
N ILE A 218 -11.61 8.59 0.69
CA ILE A 218 -12.89 7.90 0.92
C ILE A 218 -13.68 8.56 2.06
N ARG A 219 -13.00 9.02 3.12
CA ARG A 219 -13.65 9.78 4.21
C ARG A 219 -14.29 11.07 3.69
N GLN A 220 -13.59 11.83 2.84
CA GLN A 220 -14.14 13.05 2.25
C GLN A 220 -15.37 12.76 1.39
N MET A 221 -15.35 11.65 0.63
CA MET A 221 -16.51 11.20 -0.15
C MET A 221 -17.69 10.81 0.71
N ALA A 222 -17.45 10.10 1.81
CA ALA A 222 -18.50 9.74 2.77
C ALA A 222 -19.17 10.99 3.33
N ILE A 223 -18.39 11.99 3.75
CA ILE A 223 -18.90 13.26 4.29
C ILE A 223 -19.71 14.02 3.24
N LYS A 224 -19.21 14.15 2.01
CA LYS A 224 -19.91 14.84 0.92
C LYS A 224 -21.24 14.16 0.59
N ASN A 225 -21.22 12.83 0.43
CA ASN A 225 -22.43 12.03 0.19
C ASN A 225 -23.47 12.21 1.31
N HIS A 226 -23.03 12.28 2.55
CA HIS A 226 -23.90 12.53 3.70
C HIS A 226 -24.53 13.92 3.69
N LEU A 227 -23.75 14.95 3.39
CA LEU A 227 -24.22 16.33 3.33
C LEU A 227 -25.26 16.50 2.21
N GLU A 228 -24.97 15.98 1.02
CA GLU A 228 -25.92 16.00 -0.11
C GLU A 228 -27.24 15.28 0.23
N LEU A 229 -27.18 14.16 0.94
CA LEU A 229 -28.38 13.46 1.40
C LEU A 229 -29.17 14.30 2.41
N SER A 230 -28.51 14.88 3.41
CA SER A 230 -29.19 15.72 4.41
C SER A 230 -29.90 16.92 3.75
N GLN A 231 -29.24 17.57 2.79
CA GLN A 231 -29.83 18.69 2.03
C GLN A 231 -31.06 18.26 1.23
N ARG A 232 -31.05 17.06 0.62
CA ARG A 232 -32.22 16.54 -0.10
C ARG A 232 -33.41 16.30 0.84
N TYR A 233 -33.17 15.71 2.01
CA TYR A 233 -34.25 15.48 2.99
C TYR A 233 -34.89 16.80 3.43
N PHE A 234 -34.09 17.80 3.80
CA PHE A 234 -34.59 19.12 4.22
C PHE A 234 -35.24 19.94 3.09
N ALA A 235 -34.96 19.65 1.81
CA ALA A 235 -35.57 20.33 0.68
C ALA A 235 -36.91 19.72 0.23
N THR A 236 -37.26 18.53 0.75
CA THR A 236 -38.54 17.84 0.47
C THR A 236 -39.61 18.06 1.54
N GLU A 237 -39.28 18.74 2.65
CA GLU A 237 -40.23 19.28 3.63
C GLU A 237 -40.57 20.74 3.32
#